data_AF-A0A914EQ51-F1
#
_entry.id   AF-A0A914EQ51-F1
#
_cell.length_a   1.000
_cell.length_b   1.000
_cell.length_c   1.000
_cell.angle_alpha   90.00
_cell.angle_beta   90.00
_cell.angle_gamma   90.00
#
_symmetry.space_group_name_H-M   'P 1'
#
loop_
_entity.id
_entity.type
_entity.pdbx_description
1 polymer ?
#
loop_
_entity_poly.entity_id
_entity_poly.type
_entity_poly.pdbx_seq_one_letter_code
_entity_poly.pdbx_strand_id
1 'polypeptide(L)'
;MDMFRDGIELTASRRVDYVVDAYYHAITARFPRLRYRIGWDAIFYYIPLSFLPTELQDWISGKLRNALCTTLPAVLQKEKKQ
;
A
#
# COMPACT_ATOMS: atom_id res chain seq x y z
N MET A 1 7.68 -13.05 5.94
CA MET A 1 7.57 -12.30 4.67
C MET A 1 6.12 -12.22 4.19
N ASP A 2 5.27 -13.17 4.52
CA ASP A 2 3.87 -13.23 4.04
C ASP A 2 2.99 -12.08 4.55
N MET A 3 3.12 -11.69 5.82
CA MET A 3 2.34 -10.57 6.40
C MET A 3 2.49 -9.24 5.64
N PHE A 4 3.70 -8.94 5.16
CA PHE A 4 3.96 -7.71 4.43
C PHE A 4 3.33 -7.74 3.03
N ARG A 5 3.37 -8.91 2.38
CA ARG A 5 2.71 -9.15 1.09
C ARG A 5 1.20 -9.01 1.22
N ASP A 6 0.61 -9.62 2.24
CA ASP A 6 -0.84 -9.53 2.51
C ASP A 6 -1.27 -8.08 2.78
N GLY A 7 -0.44 -7.31 3.50
CA GLY A 7 -0.67 -5.90 3.76
C GLY A 7 -0.69 -5.06 2.48
N ILE A 8 0.28 -5.27 1.59
CA ILE A 8 0.36 -4.58 0.30
C ILE A 8 -0.82 -4.96 -0.60
N GLU A 9 -1.21 -6.23 -0.64
CA GLU A 9 -2.33 -6.68 -1.48
C GLU A 9 -3.65 -6.01 -1.09
N LEU A 10 -3.80 -5.64 0.18
CA LEU A 10 -4.99 -4.97 0.68
C LEU A 10 -5.05 -3.48 0.33
N THR A 11 -3.91 -2.78 0.39
CA THR A 11 -3.83 -1.34 0.14
C THR A 11 -3.61 -1.00 -1.33
N ALA A 12 -3.01 -1.91 -2.11
CA ALA A 12 -2.69 -1.70 -3.51
C ALA A 12 -3.94 -1.50 -4.39
N SER A 13 -4.01 -0.35 -5.07
CA SER A 13 -5.02 -0.10 -6.10
C SER A 13 -4.67 -0.85 -7.40
N ARG A 14 -5.66 -1.47 -8.04
CA ARG A 14 -5.48 -2.20 -9.33
C ARG A 14 -5.30 -1.31 -10.56
N ARG A 15 -5.32 0.02 -10.39
CA ARG A 15 -5.23 1.01 -11.46
C ARG A 15 -3.79 1.28 -11.86
N VAL A 16 -3.30 0.49 -12.81
CA VAL A 16 -1.94 0.58 -13.38
C VAL A 16 -1.78 1.73 -14.37
N ASP A 17 -2.88 2.27 -14.88
CA ASP A 17 -2.99 3.42 -15.77
C ASP A 17 -2.23 4.64 -15.24
N TYR A 18 -2.37 4.97 -13.95
CA TYR A 18 -1.64 6.10 -13.35
C TYR A 18 -0.13 5.94 -13.39
N VAL A 19 0.37 4.70 -13.32
CA VAL A 19 1.80 4.40 -13.38
C VAL A 19 2.29 4.64 -14.79
N VAL A 20 1.56 4.10 -15.77
CA VAL A 20 1.87 4.24 -17.19
C VAL A 20 1.90 5.71 -17.59
N ASP A 21 0.88 6.49 -17.24
CA ASP A 21 0.81 7.92 -17.58
C ASP A 21 1.95 8.73 -16.96
N ALA A 22 2.28 8.47 -15.70
CA ALA A 22 3.40 9.12 -15.01
C ALA A 22 4.73 8.82 -15.72
N TYR A 23 4.95 7.58 -16.15
CA TYR A 23 6.14 7.19 -16.91
C TYR A 23 6.18 7.85 -18.29
N TYR A 24 5.07 7.83 -19.04
CA TYR A 24 4.97 8.51 -20.33
C TYR A 24 5.32 10.00 -20.20
N HIS A 25 4.78 10.67 -19.19
CA HIS A 25 5.13 12.07 -18.94
C HIS A 25 6.60 12.25 -18.57
N ALA A 26 7.17 11.36 -17.74
CA ALA A 26 8.57 11.45 -17.32
C ALA A 26 9.56 11.35 -18.48
N ILE A 27 9.28 10.50 -19.47
CA ILE A 27 10.19 10.28 -20.61
C ILE A 27 10.00 11.29 -21.75
N THR A 28 8.80 11.88 -21.88
CA THR A 28 8.49 12.82 -22.98
C THR A 28 8.58 14.30 -22.58
N ALA A 29 8.54 14.62 -21.28
CA ALA A 29 8.55 16.00 -20.83
C ALA A 29 9.89 16.70 -21.06
N ARG A 30 9.84 17.94 -21.56
CA ARG A 30 11.01 18.83 -21.66
C ARG A 30 11.62 19.17 -20.29
N PHE A 31 10.80 19.18 -19.24
CA PHE A 31 11.20 19.43 -17.85
C PHE A 31 10.57 18.38 -16.92
N PRO A 32 11.20 17.21 -16.74
CA PRO A 32 10.65 16.13 -15.91
C PRO A 32 10.63 16.52 -14.43
N ARG A 33 9.69 15.95 -13.67
CA ARG A 33 9.62 16.16 -12.22
C ARG A 33 10.68 15.32 -11.51
N LEU A 34 11.33 15.87 -10.49
CA LEU A 34 12.34 15.15 -9.69
C LEU A 34 11.77 13.93 -8.95
N ARG A 35 10.47 13.93 -8.62
CA ARG A 35 9.82 12.84 -7.89
C ARG A 35 8.39 12.63 -8.36
N TYR A 36 8.11 11.44 -8.88
CA TYR A 36 6.76 11.01 -9.25
C TYR A 36 6.17 10.19 -8.11
N ARG A 37 5.00 10.59 -7.64
CA ARG A 37 4.21 9.89 -6.62
C ARG A 37 2.95 9.41 -7.33
N ILE A 38 2.86 8.12 -7.55
CA ILE A 38 1.80 7.55 -8.37
C ILE A 38 0.75 6.88 -7.48
N GLY A 39 -0.52 7.12 -7.79
CA GLY A 39 -1.64 6.48 -7.14
C GLY A 39 -2.12 7.20 -5.88
N TRP A 40 -3.41 7.03 -5.61
CA TRP A 40 -4.06 7.64 -4.46
C TRP A 40 -3.56 7.07 -3.13
N ASP A 41 -3.31 5.76 -3.09
CA ASP A 41 -2.76 5.08 -1.90
C ASP A 41 -1.39 5.67 -1.52
N ALA A 42 -0.53 5.95 -2.50
CA ALA A 42 0.73 6.65 -2.24
C ALA A 42 0.51 8.01 -1.62
N ILE A 43 -0.32 8.86 -2.24
CA ILE A 43 -0.48 10.26 -1.86
C ILE A 43 -1.15 10.42 -0.50
N PHE A 44 -2.20 9.64 -0.23
CA PHE A 44 -3.00 9.79 0.98
C PHE A 44 -2.56 8.89 2.13
N TYR A 45 -1.90 7.77 1.85
CA TYR A 45 -1.54 6.81 2.88
C TYR A 45 -0.02 6.73 3.10
N TYR A 46 0.76 6.29 2.11
CA TYR A 46 2.21 6.07 2.33
C TYR A 46 3.00 7.35 2.55
N ILE A 47 2.57 8.43 1.92
CA ILE A 47 3.26 9.72 2.01
C ILE A 47 3.14 10.32 3.40
N PRO A 48 1.95 10.48 3.99
CA PRO A 48 1.82 10.94 5.37
C PRO A 48 2.51 9.97 6.32
N LEU A 49 2.37 8.66 6.09
CA LEU A 49 3.00 7.63 6.90
C LEU A 49 4.52 7.78 6.97
N SER A 50 5.16 8.12 5.84
CA SER A 50 6.61 8.34 5.76
C SER A 50 7.12 9.52 6.59
N PHE A 51 6.26 10.47 6.95
CA PHE A 51 6.60 11.62 7.79
C PHE A 51 6.25 11.42 9.27
N LEU A 52 5.50 10.37 9.60
CA LEU A 52 5.10 10.07 10.97
C LEU A 52 6.20 9.25 11.67
N PRO A 53 6.42 9.45 13.00
CA PRO A 53 7.36 8.66 13.79
C PRO A 53 6.91 7.20 13.91
N THR A 54 7.86 6.30 14.17
CA THR A 54 7.66 4.83 14.20
C THR A 54 6.50 4.40 15.10
N GLU A 55 6.34 5.02 16.28
CA GLU A 55 5.26 4.74 17.23
C GLU A 55 3.86 4.95 16.64
N LEU A 56 3.66 6.00 15.84
CA LEU A 56 2.39 6.26 15.16
C LEU A 56 2.17 5.30 14.00
N GLN A 57 3.24 4.95 13.29
CA GLN A 57 3.22 3.96 12.21
C GLN A 57 2.75 2.59 12.72
N ASP A 58 3.32 2.14 13.83
CA ASP A 58 2.97 0.87 14.46
C ASP A 58 1.55 0.89 15.04
N TRP A 59 1.11 2.02 15.59
CA TRP A 59 -0.26 2.18 16.07
C TRP A 59 -1.30 2.17 14.93
N ILE A 60 -1.03 2.86 13.82
CA ILE A 60 -1.91 2.85 12.63
C ILE A 60 -1.96 1.44 12.05
N SER A 61 -0.81 0.79 11.88
CA SER A 61 -0.71 -0.57 11.35
C SER A 61 -1.39 -1.59 12.27
N GLY A 62 -1.25 -1.44 13.59
CA GLY A 62 -1.92 -2.27 14.59
C GLY A 62 -3.43 -2.05 14.63
N LYS A 63 -3.90 -0.80 14.54
CA LYS A 63 -5.34 -0.50 14.45
C LYS A 63 -5.96 -1.00 13.15
N LEU A 64 -5.27 -0.80 12.03
CA LEU A 64 -5.68 -1.28 10.72
C LEU A 64 -5.77 -2.81 10.71
N ARG A 65 -4.75 -3.50 11.24
CA ARG A 65 -4.76 -4.96 11.47
C ARG A 65 -5.98 -5.41 12.26
N ASN A 66 -6.23 -4.77 13.41
CA ASN A 66 -7.33 -5.16 14.29
C ASN A 66 -8.71 -4.83 13.68
N ALA A 67 -8.81 -3.80 12.84
CA ALA A 67 -10.05 -3.40 12.17
C ALA A 67 -10.41 -4.26 10.95
N LEU A 68 -9.40 -4.75 10.22
CA LEU A 68 -9.60 -5.53 9.00
C LEU A 68 -9.66 -7.04 9.25
N CYS A 69 -9.04 -7.51 10.33
CA CYS A 69 -8.93 -8.94 10.60
C CYS A 69 -8.71 -9.17 12.10
N THR A 70 -9.79 -9.48 12.83
CA THR A 70 -9.69 -10.54 13.84
C THR A 70 -8.97 -11.69 13.16
N THR A 71 -7.72 -11.95 13.55
CA THR A 71 -6.95 -13.09 13.05
C THR A 71 -7.82 -14.32 13.18
N LEU A 72 -8.43 -14.76 12.07
CA LEU A 72 -8.98 -16.10 12.01
C LEU A 72 -7.75 -16.97 12.22
N PRO A 73 -7.66 -17.69 13.36
CA PRO A 73 -6.49 -18.47 13.69
C PRO A 73 -6.22 -19.42 12.53
N ALA A 74 -4.93 -19.71 12.27
CA ALA A 74 -4.46 -20.53 11.15
C ALA A 74 -5.20 -21.87 10.94
N VAL A 75 -5.98 -22.32 11.93
CA VAL A 75 -6.91 -23.44 11.91
C VAL A 75 -8.01 -23.30 10.84
N LEU A 76 -8.55 -22.10 10.56
CA LEU A 76 -9.67 -21.91 9.62
C LEU A 76 -9.24 -21.66 8.16
N GLN A 77 -7.96 -21.37 7.91
CA GLN A 77 -7.43 -21.19 6.54
C GLN A 77 -7.25 -22.53 5.81
N LYS A 78 -7.24 -23.66 6.54
CA LYS A 78 -7.15 -25.01 5.94
C LYS A 78 -8.44 -25.44 5.22
N GLU A 79 -9.61 -24.98 5.68
CA GLU A 79 -10.91 -25.40 5.14
C GLU A 79 -11.25 -24.73 3.80
N LYS A 80 -10.72 -23.53 3.52
CA LYS A 80 -11.05 -22.78 2.30
C LYS A 80 -10.21 -23.20 1.07
N LYS A 81 -9.30 -24.16 1.24
CA LYS A 81 -8.42 -24.70 0.20
C LYS A 81 -8.81 -26.13 -0.23
N GLN A 82 -9.94 -26.64 0.25
CA GLN A 82 -10.57 -27.85 -0.26
C GLN A 82 -11.60 -27.50 -1.34
#